data_AF-C6SAT7-F1
#
_entry.id   AF-C6SAT7-F1
#
_cell.length_a   1.000
_cell.length_b   1.000
_cell.length_c   1.000
_cell.angle_alpha   90.00
_cell.angle_beta   90.00
_cell.angle_gamma   90.00
#
_symmetry.space_group_name_H-M   'P 1'
#
loop_
_entity.id
_entity.type
_entity.pdbx_description
1 polymer ?
#
loop_
_entity_poly.entity_id
_entity_poly.type
_entity_poly.pdbx_seq_one_letter_code
_entity_poly.pdbx_strand_id
1 'polypeptide(L)'
;MGITRKKKTTTYKEQDPAKITHYLTQLAEFSDYQRVYLDETGFDRYLFRPYTRSLKGQIVKAQISGKRYSGLTKIRTRRRSRRQYK
;
A
#
# COMPACT_ATOMS: atom_id res chain seq x y z
N MET A 1 -11.22 8.62 -29.75
CA MET A 1 -11.48 7.78 -28.57
C MET A 1 -10.68 8.30 -27.38
N GLY A 2 -11.33 8.70 -26.28
CA GLY A 2 -10.71 9.32 -25.10
C GLY A 2 -9.93 8.36 -24.19
N ILE A 3 -8.89 7.71 -24.74
CA ILE A 3 -8.03 6.77 -24.03
C ILE A 3 -6.95 7.53 -23.26
N THR A 4 -6.91 7.35 -21.94
CA THR A 4 -5.98 8.05 -21.04
C THR A 4 -5.08 7.07 -20.30
N ARG A 5 -3.89 7.51 -19.91
CA ARG A 5 -2.99 6.74 -19.03
C ARG A 5 -3.57 6.75 -17.62
N LYS A 6 -3.77 5.56 -17.03
CA LYS A 6 -4.31 5.39 -15.68
C LYS A 6 -3.38 4.55 -14.83
N LYS A 7 -3.15 5.00 -13.59
CA LYS A 7 -2.41 4.25 -12.58
C LYS A 7 -3.29 3.08 -12.14
N LYS A 8 -2.70 1.88 -12.05
CA LYS A 8 -3.41 0.70 -11.55
C LYS A 8 -3.53 0.79 -10.03
N THR A 9 -4.71 0.50 -9.51
CA THR A 9 -4.88 0.23 -8.08
C THR A 9 -4.49 -1.22 -7.83
N THR A 10 -3.35 -1.43 -7.19
CA THR A 10 -2.79 -2.76 -6.94
C THR A 10 -3.16 -3.28 -5.57
N THR A 11 -3.56 -4.55 -5.52
CA THR A 11 -3.86 -5.28 -4.28
C THR A 11 -3.06 -6.59 -4.28
N TYR A 12 -2.67 -7.09 -3.12
CA TYR A 12 -2.01 -8.39 -3.05
C TYR A 12 -3.04 -9.52 -3.13
N LYS A 13 -2.71 -10.60 -3.85
CA LYS A 13 -3.56 -11.80 -3.93
C LYS A 13 -3.69 -12.51 -2.58
N GLU A 14 -2.65 -12.41 -1.76
CA GLU A 14 -2.54 -13.05 -0.45
C GLU A 14 -3.32 -12.31 0.66
N GLN A 15 -4.01 -11.22 0.29
CA GLN A 15 -4.72 -10.36 1.22
C GLN A 15 -6.06 -10.99 1.63
N ASP A 16 -6.19 -11.30 2.91
CA ASP A 16 -7.40 -11.85 3.51
C ASP A 16 -8.21 -10.73 4.19
N PRO A 17 -9.44 -10.44 3.73
CA PRO A 17 -10.26 -9.37 4.30
C PRO A 17 -10.60 -9.59 5.77
N ALA A 18 -10.77 -10.84 6.23
CA ALA A 18 -11.11 -11.13 7.62
C ALA A 18 -9.95 -10.79 8.57
N LYS A 19 -8.71 -11.03 8.12
CA LYS A 19 -7.51 -10.63 8.88
C LYS A 19 -7.41 -9.11 8.98
N ILE A 20 -7.70 -8.39 7.90
CA ILE A 20 -7.65 -6.92 7.90
C ILE A 20 -8.64 -6.35 8.91
N THR A 21 -9.89 -6.81 8.88
CA THR A 21 -10.92 -6.30 9.80
C THR A 21 -10.52 -6.54 11.24
N HIS A 22 -10.04 -7.75 11.56
CA HIS A 22 -9.55 -8.11 12.88
C HIS A 22 -8.38 -7.22 13.35
N TYR A 23 -7.39 -6.97 12.50
CA TYR A 23 -6.27 -6.10 12.87
C TYR A 23 -6.70 -4.64 13.05
N LEU A 24 -7.62 -4.14 12.23
CA LEU A 24 -8.12 -2.78 12.36
C LEU A 24 -8.93 -2.59 13.65
N THR A 25 -9.71 -3.58 14.08
CA THR A 25 -10.43 -3.53 15.36
C THR A 25 -9.45 -3.52 16.53
N GLN A 26 -8.44 -4.38 16.52
CA GLN A 26 -7.40 -4.39 17.57
C GLN A 26 -6.64 -3.06 17.65
N LEU A 27 -6.28 -2.47 16.51
CA LEU A 27 -5.57 -1.19 16.48
C LEU A 27 -6.41 -0.01 16.99
N ALA A 28 -7.74 -0.12 16.97
CA ALA A 28 -8.62 0.92 17.48
C ALA A 28 -8.54 1.03 19.03
N GLU A 29 -8.27 -0.08 19.71
CA GLU A 29 -8.12 -0.11 21.17
C GLU A 29 -6.90 0.71 21.64
N PHE A 30 -5.82 0.74 20.86
CA PHE A 30 -4.58 1.45 21.20
C PHE A 30 -4.54 2.90 20.67
N SER A 31 -5.69 3.58 20.61
CA SER A 31 -5.79 4.92 20.02
C SER A 31 -5.03 6.00 20.80
N ASP A 32 -4.84 5.81 22.10
CA ASP A 32 -4.24 6.78 23.02
C ASP A 32 -2.71 6.89 22.90
N TYR A 33 -2.06 5.85 22.39
CA TYR A 33 -0.60 5.77 22.32
C TYR A 33 -0.01 6.55 21.14
N GLN A 34 1.23 7.03 21.33
CA GLN A 34 1.97 7.69 20.26
C GLN A 34 2.39 6.67 19.18
N ARG A 35 1.79 6.76 18.00
CA ARG A 35 2.10 5.86 16.87
C ARG A 35 3.46 6.18 16.27
N VAL A 36 4.36 5.20 16.31
CA VAL A 36 5.62 5.19 15.57
C VAL A 36 5.57 4.03 14.57
N TYR A 37 5.78 4.32 13.30
CA TYR A 37 5.73 3.33 12.23
C TYR A 37 7.16 2.89 11.90
N LEU A 38 7.40 1.58 11.98
CA LEU A 38 8.57 0.93 11.40
C LEU A 38 8.13 0.40 10.04
N ASP A 39 8.86 0.77 9.00
CA ASP A 39 8.57 0.35 7.64
C ASP A 39 9.85 -0.18 6.99
N GLU A 40 9.75 -1.38 6.43
CA GLU A 40 10.78 -1.97 5.60
C GLU A 40 10.41 -1.70 4.14
N THR A 41 11.15 -0.82 3.49
CA THR A 41 10.97 -0.58 2.06
C THR A 41 11.85 -1.56 1.29
N GLY A 42 11.24 -2.57 0.68
CA GLY A 42 11.90 -3.45 -0.28
C GLY A 42 12.16 -2.75 -1.61
N PHE A 43 13.38 -2.84 -2.12
CA PHE A 43 13.72 -2.50 -3.50
C PHE A 43 13.54 -3.74 -4.37
N ASP A 44 12.35 -3.84 -4.97
CA ASP A 44 12.03 -4.91 -5.91
C ASP A 44 12.71 -4.65 -7.26
N ARG A 45 13.42 -5.66 -7.77
CA ARG A 45 13.93 -5.69 -9.16
C ARG A 45 12.84 -6.04 -10.18
N TYR A 46 11.58 -6.14 -9.75
CA TYR A 46 10.49 -6.62 -10.59
C TYR A 46 10.01 -5.55 -11.59
N LEU A 47 9.89 -5.93 -12.86
CA LEU A 47 9.34 -5.08 -13.92
C LEU A 47 7.79 -5.07 -13.88
N PHE A 48 7.19 -4.62 -12.78
CA PHE A 48 5.76 -4.33 -12.75
C PHE A 48 5.49 -3.04 -13.53
N ARG A 49 4.50 -3.06 -14.43
CA ARG A 49 4.07 -1.84 -15.14
C ARG A 49 2.92 -1.16 -14.37
N PRO A 50 3.17 -0.03 -13.67
CA PRO A 50 2.18 0.60 -12.79
C PRO A 50 1.05 1.32 -13.53
N TYR A 51 1.20 1.54 -14.84
CA TYR A 51 0.21 2.24 -15.65
C TYR A 51 -0.33 1.37 -16.78
N THR A 52 -1.60 1.59 -17.12
CA THR A 52 -2.22 1.06 -18.33
C THR A 52 -2.94 2.18 -19.09
N ARG A 53 -3.40 1.89 -20.31
CA ARG A 53 -4.31 2.77 -21.06
C ARG A 53 -5.75 2.28 -20.83
N SER A 54 -6.65 3.19 -20.47
CA SER A 54 -8.06 2.89 -20.24
C SER A 54 -8.92 4.09 -20.63
N LEU A 55 -10.22 3.85 -20.85
CA LEU A 55 -11.17 4.91 -21.14
C LEU A 55 -11.26 5.87 -19.96
N LYS A 56 -11.45 7.16 -20.26
CA LYS A 56 -11.60 8.19 -19.24
C LYS A 56 -12.78 7.83 -18.31
N GLY A 57 -12.52 7.80 -17.01
CA GLY A 57 -13.52 7.46 -15.97
C GLY A 57 -13.44 6.03 -15.45
N GLN A 58 -12.75 5.12 -16.12
CA GLN A 58 -12.62 3.73 -15.66
C GLN A 58 -11.46 3.58 -14.66
N ILE A 59 -11.74 2.87 -13.56
CA ILE A 59 -10.73 2.46 -12.57
C ILE A 59 -10.14 1.12 -13.02
N VAL A 60 -8.82 1.03 -13.03
CA VAL A 60 -8.12 -0.21 -13.36
C VAL A 60 -7.58 -0.81 -12.08
N LYS A 61 -8.12 -1.97 -11.69
CA LYS A 61 -7.63 -2.77 -10.58
C LYS A 61 -6.68 -3.85 -11.10
N ALA A 62 -5.65 -4.16 -10.33
CA ALA A 62 -4.73 -5.25 -10.63
C ALA A 62 -4.37 -5.99 -9.33
N GLN A 63 -4.17 -7.31 -9.42
CA GLN A 63 -3.70 -8.10 -8.28
C GLN A 63 -2.29 -8.64 -8.53
N ILE A 64 -1.40 -8.43 -7.56
CA ILE A 64 0.00 -8.85 -7.60
C ILE A 64 0.29 -9.92 -6.53
N SER A 65 1.24 -10.81 -6.80
CA SER A 65 1.72 -11.82 -5.84
C SER A 65 3.03 -11.35 -5.21
N GLY A 66 3.27 -11.62 -3.92
CA GLY A 66 4.42 -11.08 -3.20
C GLY A 66 5.76 -11.81 -3.44
N LYS A 67 5.74 -13.10 -3.78
CA LYS A 67 6.91 -13.99 -3.57
C LYS A 67 7.76 -14.33 -4.81
N ARG A 68 7.99 -13.41 -5.75
CA ARG A 68 8.68 -13.78 -7.02
C ARG A 68 10.16 -13.44 -7.11
N TYR A 69 10.70 -12.50 -6.31
CA TYR A 69 12.08 -12.03 -6.47
C TYR A 69 12.71 -11.65 -5.13
N SER A 70 14.01 -11.90 -4.98
CA SER A 70 14.80 -11.36 -3.87
C SER A 70 15.10 -9.87 -4.12
N GLY A 71 14.80 -9.04 -3.12
CA GLY A 71 15.05 -7.60 -3.12
C GLY A 71 15.97 -7.20 -1.98
N LEU A 72 16.46 -5.95 -2.00
CA LEU A 72 17.17 -5.35 -0.87
C LEU A 72 16.17 -4.63 0.02
N THR A 73 16.24 -4.79 1.34
CA THR A 73 15.34 -4.11 2.28
C THR A 73 16.02 -2.89 2.89
N LYS A 74 15.31 -1.77 2.94
CA LYS A 74 15.72 -0.56 3.66
C LYS A 74 14.80 -0.34 4.85
N ILE A 75 15.36 -0.24 6.05
CA ILE A 75 14.60 0.01 7.27
C ILE A 75 14.49 1.51 7.48
N ARG A 76 13.26 1.99 7.71
CA ARG A 76 12.99 3.40 8.03
C ARG A 76 12.01 3.50 9.18
N THR A 77 12.24 4.47 10.06
CA THR A 77 11.31 4.80 11.13
C THR A 77 10.61 6.11 10.80
N ARG A 78 9.30 6.20 11.06
CA ARG A 78 8.53 7.43 10.88
C ARG A 78 7.70 7.74 12.12
N ARG A 79 8.00 8.88 12.74
CA ARG A 79 7.23 9.45 13.84
C ARG A 79 6.19 10.42 13.28
N ARG A 80 4.91 10.25 13.65
CA ARG A 80 3.87 11.24 13.34
C ARG A 80 4.01 12.40 14.34
N SER A 81 4.30 13.62 13.88
CA SER A 81 4.29 14.80 14.75
C SER A 81 2.85 15.28 14.93
N ARG A 82 2.43 15.52 16.19
CA ARG A 82 1.17 16.22 16.48
C ARG A 82 1.40 17.70 16.18
N ARG A 83 1.14 18.14 14.95
CA ARG A 83 0.95 19.59 14.67
C ARG A 83 -0.40 19.98 15.27
N GLN A 84 -0.36 20.60 16.44
CA GLN A 84 -1.49 21.36 16.97
C GLN A 84 -1.65 22.59 16.07
N TYR A 85 -2.74 22.67 15.30
CA TYR A 85 -3.16 23.95 14.73
C TYR A 85 -3.82 24.73 15.85
N LYS A 86 -3.33 25.94 16.08
CA LYS A 86 -3.87 26.92 17.02
C LYS A 86 -4.88 27.80 16.31
#